data_AF-U6M3A9-F1
#
_entry.id   AF-U6M3A9-F1
#
_cell.length_a   1.000
_cell.length_b   1.000
_cell.length_c   1.000
_cell.angle_alpha   90.00
_cell.angle_beta   90.00
_cell.angle_gamma   90.00
#
_symmetry.space_group_name_H-M   'P 1'
#
loop_
_entity.id
_entity.type
_entity.pdbx_description
1 polymer ?
#
loop_
_entity_poly.entity_id
_entity_poly.type
_entity_poly.pdbx_seq_one_letter_code
_entity_poly.pdbx_strand_id
1 'polypeptide(L)'
;MACGGETTILSDLQKELPFKTDSAGRFVSDPQCVVFNCKAEMHEGRPVGKGAVKYIIRTDIMYRRKEPLFTSPADQKAFALWQTAQLLAEEGETDSAAQLFRQMTKVSPDLAYYYGM
;
A
#
# COMPACT_ATOMS: atom_id res chain seq x y z
N MET A 1 14.72 7.71 8.33
CA MET A 1 13.37 7.48 8.89
C MET A 1 12.72 6.42 8.04
N ALA A 2 12.29 5.29 8.63
CA ALA A 2 11.48 4.34 7.87
C ALA A 2 10.03 4.82 7.95
N CYS A 3 9.46 5.22 6.82
CA CYS A 3 8.04 5.49 6.70
C CYS A 3 7.31 4.17 6.91
N GLY A 4 6.51 4.04 7.96
CA GLY A 4 5.61 2.89 8.10
C GLY A 4 4.52 2.98 7.05
N GLY A 5 4.11 1.85 6.46
CA GLY A 5 3.10 1.82 5.39
C GLY A 5 3.31 0.72 4.36
N GLU A 6 4.51 0.14 4.29
CA GLU A 6 4.79 -0.94 3.34
C GLU A 6 4.36 -2.30 3.92
N THR A 7 3.67 -3.08 3.09
CA THR A 7 3.32 -4.48 3.38
C THR A 7 4.17 -5.40 2.53
N THR A 8 5.07 -6.13 3.18
CA THR A 8 5.89 -7.15 2.53
C THR A 8 5.22 -8.51 2.67
N ILE A 9 4.98 -9.19 1.55
CA ILE A 9 4.53 -10.58 1.50
C ILE A 9 5.75 -11.48 1.46
N LEU A 10 5.79 -12.44 2.38
CA LEU A 10 6.90 -13.36 2.56
C LEU A 10 6.50 -14.77 2.13
N SER A 11 7.47 -15.52 1.61
CA SER A 11 7.30 -16.95 1.35
C SER A 11 7.24 -17.71 2.66
N ASP A 12 6.61 -18.90 2.65
CA ASP A 12 6.52 -19.75 3.84
C ASP A 12 7.88 -20.12 4.44
N LEU A 13 8.95 -20.09 3.63
CA LEU A 13 10.32 -20.30 4.08
C LEU A 13 10.72 -19.36 5.25
N GLN A 14 10.17 -18.15 5.30
CA GLN A 14 10.46 -17.20 6.38
C GLN A 14 10.15 -17.77 7.78
N LYS A 15 9.14 -18.65 7.89
CA LYS A 15 8.71 -19.25 9.16
C LYS A 15 9.77 -20.19 9.75
N GLU A 16 10.60 -20.76 8.88
CA GLU A 16 11.66 -21.71 9.24
C GLU A 16 13.01 -21.01 9.49
N LEU A 17 13.10 -19.70 9.22
CA LEU A 17 14.33 -18.92 9.37
C LEU A 17 14.36 -18.18 10.71
N PRO A 18 15.54 -17.99 11.32
CA PRO A 18 15.68 -17.15 12.50
C PRO A 18 15.21 -15.71 12.25
N PHE A 19 14.57 -15.10 13.24
CA PHE A 19 14.21 -13.69 13.18
C PHE A 19 15.45 -12.80 13.01
N LYS A 20 15.40 -11.88 12.05
CA LYS A 20 16.45 -10.89 11.79
C LYS A 20 16.03 -9.53 12.33
N THR A 21 17.02 -8.77 12.79
CA THR A 21 16.83 -7.37 13.19
C THR A 21 17.76 -6.46 12.41
N ASP A 22 17.30 -5.25 12.12
CA ASP A 22 18.16 -4.21 11.58
C ASP A 22 19.05 -3.56 12.66
N SER A 23 19.88 -2.59 12.27
CA SER A 23 20.77 -1.86 13.18
C SER A 23 20.03 -1.05 14.27
N ALA A 24 18.72 -0.84 14.12
CA ALA A 24 17.87 -0.19 15.10
C ALA A 24 17.11 -1.20 15.99
N GLY A 25 17.39 -2.50 15.86
CA GLY A 25 16.74 -3.57 16.63
C GLY A 25 15.32 -3.90 16.19
N ARG A 26 14.88 -3.45 15.01
CA ARG A 26 13.53 -3.72 14.49
C ARG A 26 13.53 -5.05 13.76
N PHE A 27 12.49 -5.86 13.95
CA PHE A 27 12.32 -7.07 13.16
C PHE A 27 12.16 -6.74 11.67
N VAL A 28 12.93 -7.43 10.85
CA VAL A 28 12.90 -7.29 9.39
C VAL A 28 12.75 -8.66 8.74
N SER A 29 12.12 -8.68 7.58
CA SER A 29 12.04 -9.86 6.73
C SER A 29 13.40 -10.24 6.16
N ASP A 30 13.61 -11.53 5.88
CA ASP A 30 14.72 -11.98 5.06
C ASP A 30 14.50 -11.56 3.59
N PRO A 31 15.41 -10.82 2.94
CA PRO A 31 15.25 -10.40 1.55
C PRO A 31 14.98 -11.56 0.58
N GLN A 32 15.52 -12.75 0.85
CA GLN A 32 15.30 -13.93 0.00
C GLN A 32 13.88 -14.48 0.10
N CYS A 33 13.15 -14.15 1.16
CA CYS A 33 11.78 -14.58 1.38
C CYS A 33 10.76 -13.58 0.84
N VAL A 34 11.18 -12.41 0.36
CA VAL A 34 10.24 -11.40 -0.14
C VAL A 34 9.66 -11.83 -1.48
N VAL A 35 8.36 -12.13 -1.48
CA VAL A 35 7.61 -12.51 -2.69
C VAL A 35 7.01 -11.27 -3.35
N PHE A 36 6.57 -10.30 -2.56
CA PHE A 36 5.93 -9.09 -3.06
C PHE A 36 6.04 -7.95 -2.05
N ASN A 37 6.17 -6.72 -2.55
CA ASN A 37 6.07 -5.50 -1.74
C ASN A 37 4.87 -4.70 -2.19
N CYS A 38 3.91 -4.54 -1.29
CA CYS A 38 2.76 -3.67 -1.48
C CYS A 38 3.03 -2.33 -0.79
N LYS A 39 3.16 -1.27 -1.60
CA LYS A 39 3.18 0.12 -1.13
C LYS A 39 1.76 0.65 -0.97
N ALA A 40 0.93 -0.05 -0.22
CA ALA A 40 -0.38 0.47 0.17
C ALA A 40 -0.22 1.04 1.57
N GLU A 41 -0.18 2.38 1.68
CA GLU A 41 -0.26 3.09 2.96
C GLU A 41 -1.60 2.81 3.63
N MET A 42 -1.70 1.62 4.22
CA MET A 42 -2.84 1.24 5.04
C MET A 42 -2.80 2.11 6.29
N HIS A 43 -3.96 2.62 6.74
CA HIS A 43 -4.09 3.33 8.03
C HIS A 43 -3.48 2.56 9.23
N GLU A 44 -3.23 1.27 9.05
CA GLU A 44 -2.44 0.39 9.92
C GLU A 44 -1.05 0.94 10.26
N GLY A 45 -0.38 1.67 9.36
CA GLY A 45 0.95 2.26 9.58
C GLY A 45 0.97 3.54 10.43
N ARG A 46 -0.18 4.19 10.70
CA ARG A 46 -0.20 5.43 11.48
C ARG A 46 0.22 5.21 12.93
N PRO A 47 1.12 6.06 13.49
CA PRO A 47 1.47 6.06 14.90
C PRO A 47 0.24 6.25 15.80
N VAL A 48 0.22 5.59 16.96
CA VAL A 48 -0.77 5.84 18.01
C VAL A 48 -0.30 6.96 18.94
N GLY A 49 -1.25 7.64 19.60
CA GLY A 49 -0.96 8.73 20.52
C GLY A 49 -0.05 8.31 21.68
N LYS A 50 0.58 9.30 22.33
CA LYS A 50 1.53 9.09 23.43
C LYS A 50 0.89 8.23 24.54
N GLY A 51 1.57 7.14 24.92
CA GLY A 51 1.11 6.21 25.96
C GLY A 51 0.15 5.12 25.48
N ALA A 52 -0.19 5.08 24.20
CA ALA A 52 -1.00 4.01 23.61
C ALA A 52 -0.13 2.92 22.98
N VAL A 53 -0.68 1.71 22.91
CA VAL A 53 -0.08 0.55 22.23
C VAL A 53 -1.06 0.04 21.18
N LYS A 54 -0.59 -0.16 19.95
CA LYS A 54 -1.37 -0.75 18.87
C LYS A 54 -0.96 -2.21 18.71
N TYR A 55 -1.92 -3.12 18.86
CA TYR A 55 -1.75 -4.52 18.50
C TYR A 55 -2.37 -4.75 17.13
N ILE A 56 -1.60 -5.29 16.19
CA ILE A 56 -2.06 -5.64 14.85
C ILE A 56 -2.05 -7.16 14.77
N ILE A 57 -3.22 -7.76 14.58
CA ILE A 57 -3.36 -9.18 14.27
C ILE A 57 -3.51 -9.26 12.75
N ARG A 58 -2.46 -9.70 12.06
CA ARG A 58 -2.53 -9.93 10.60
C ARG A 58 -2.79 -11.41 10.36
N THR A 59 -3.89 -11.70 9.68
CA THR A 59 -4.15 -13.02 9.09
C THR A 59 -4.06 -12.84 7.57
N ASP A 60 -3.15 -13.56 6.93
CA ASP A 60 -2.90 -13.44 5.48
C ASP A 60 -3.97 -14.16 4.65
N ILE A 61 -5.24 -13.74 4.79
CA ILE A 61 -6.31 -14.18 3.89
C ILE A 61 -6.40 -13.19 2.74
N MET A 62 -5.78 -13.54 1.61
CA MET A 62 -5.91 -12.79 0.37
C MET A 62 -7.19 -13.21 -0.35
N TYR A 63 -8.15 -12.30 -0.44
CA TYR A 63 -9.35 -12.51 -1.24
C TYR A 63 -9.11 -12.06 -2.68
N ARG A 64 -9.40 -12.93 -3.64
CA ARG A 64 -9.50 -12.56 -5.05
C ARG A 64 -10.97 -12.32 -5.38
N ARG A 65 -11.28 -11.23 -6.10
CA ARG A 65 -12.62 -11.09 -6.69
C ARG A 65 -12.85 -12.20 -7.70
N LYS A 66 -14.02 -12.84 -7.62
CA LYS A 66 -14.47 -13.81 -8.63
C LYS A 66 -14.55 -13.16 -10.00
N GLU A 67 -15.03 -11.92 -10.05
CA GLU A 67 -15.06 -11.07 -11.23
C GLU A 67 -14.10 -9.89 -11.03
N PRO A 68 -12.98 -9.86 -11.76
CA PRO A 68 -12.08 -8.72 -11.72
C PRO A 68 -12.78 -7.44 -12.20
N LEU A 69 -12.63 -6.35 -11.44
CA LEU A 69 -13.14 -5.04 -11.81
C LEU A 69 -12.01 -4.20 -12.38
N PHE A 70 -12.33 -3.33 -13.33
CA PHE A 70 -11.42 -2.28 -13.83
C PHE A 70 -10.05 -2.84 -14.28
N THR A 71 -10.08 -3.83 -15.18
CA THR A 71 -8.87 -4.52 -15.66
C THR A 71 -8.37 -4.04 -17.01
N SER A 72 -9.06 -3.10 -17.66
CA SER A 72 -8.62 -2.58 -18.95
C SER A 72 -7.27 -1.84 -18.81
N PRO A 73 -6.49 -1.68 -19.89
CA PRO A 73 -5.26 -0.88 -19.84
C PRO A 73 -5.48 0.56 -19.38
N ALA A 74 -6.65 1.14 -19.71
CA ALA A 74 -7.02 2.48 -19.24
C ALA A 74 -7.25 2.48 -17.73
N ASP A 75 -7.95 1.49 -17.20
CA ASP A 75 -8.20 1.37 -15.75
C ASP A 75 -6.90 1.16 -14.97
N GLN A 76 -6.00 0.31 -15.46
CA GLN A 76 -4.70 0.09 -14.81
C GLN A 76 -3.88 1.38 -14.77
N LYS A 77 -3.91 2.16 -15.86
CA LYS A 77 -3.28 3.48 -15.91
C LYS A 77 -3.96 4.47 -14.97
N ALA A 78 -5.29 4.50 -14.92
CA ALA A 78 -6.06 5.34 -14.02
C ALA A 78 -5.73 5.01 -12.55
N PHE A 79 -5.65 3.73 -12.21
CA PHE A 79 -5.28 3.28 -10.88
C PHE A 79 -3.86 3.70 -10.51
N ALA A 80 -2.89 3.55 -11.42
CA ALA A 80 -1.52 4.01 -11.18
C ALA A 80 -1.45 5.54 -10.94
N LEU A 81 -2.19 6.34 -11.73
CA LEU A 81 -2.31 7.78 -11.52
C LEU A 81 -2.91 8.12 -10.15
N TRP A 82 -3.96 7.40 -9.73
CA TRP A 82 -4.58 7.56 -8.41
C TRP A 82 -3.59 7.24 -7.28
N GLN A 83 -2.83 6.14 -7.40
CA GLN A 83 -1.84 5.76 -6.38
C GLN A 83 -0.76 6.85 -6.21
N THR A 84 -0.23 7.38 -7.33
CA THR A 84 0.75 8.48 -7.27
C THR A 84 0.13 9.75 -6.69
N ALA A 85 -1.11 10.06 -7.05
CA ALA A 85 -1.82 11.23 -6.52
C ALA A 85 -2.04 11.15 -5.00
N GLN A 86 -2.37 9.97 -4.46
CA GLN A 86 -2.51 9.75 -3.02
C GLN A 86 -1.20 10.04 -2.28
N LEU A 87 -0.07 9.48 -2.76
CA LEU A 87 1.24 9.71 -2.16
C LEU A 87 1.62 11.20 -2.14
N LEU A 88 1.42 11.90 -3.25
CA LEU A 88 1.67 13.35 -3.32
C LEU A 88 0.76 14.13 -2.36
N ALA A 89 -0.51 13.73 -2.22
CA ALA A 89 -1.43 14.38 -1.29
C ALA A 89 -0.99 14.19 0.18
N GLU A 90 -0.49 13.00 0.52
CA GLU A 90 0.03 12.66 1.85
C GLU A 90 1.34 13.40 2.16
N GLU A 91 2.18 13.64 1.16
CA GLU A 91 3.40 14.45 1.26
C GLU A 91 3.13 15.97 1.33
N GLY A 92 1.88 16.39 1.12
CA GLY A 92 1.47 17.81 1.12
C GLY A 92 1.60 18.50 -0.24
N GLU A 93 2.00 17.79 -1.29
CA GLU A 93 2.12 18.24 -2.68
C GLU A 93 0.74 18.33 -3.37
N THR A 94 -0.16 19.10 -2.76
CA THR A 94 -1.60 19.12 -3.06
C THR A 94 -1.94 19.51 -4.50
N ASP A 95 -1.24 20.48 -5.09
CA ASP A 95 -1.47 20.92 -6.48
C ASP A 95 -1.11 19.83 -7.49
N SER A 96 0.03 19.17 -7.28
CA SER A 96 0.52 18.06 -8.11
C SER A 96 -0.42 16.85 -7.99
N ALA A 97 -0.85 16.52 -6.78
CA ALA A 97 -1.86 15.49 -6.55
C ALA A 97 -3.17 15.77 -7.28
N ALA A 98 -3.68 17.01 -7.18
CA ALA A 98 -4.93 17.41 -7.82
C ALA A 98 -4.86 17.31 -9.35
N GLN A 99 -3.70 17.57 -9.97
CA GLN A 99 -3.51 17.37 -11.41
C GLN A 99 -3.65 15.90 -11.80
N LEU A 100 -3.02 14.99 -11.04
CA LEU A 100 -3.08 13.55 -11.31
C LEU A 100 -4.48 12.99 -11.08
N PHE A 101 -5.19 13.44 -10.03
CA PHE A 101 -6.59 13.08 -9.81
C PHE A 101 -7.48 13.49 -10.99
N ARG A 102 -7.32 14.71 -11.52
CA ARG A 102 -8.05 15.15 -12.72
C ARG A 102 -7.69 14.39 -14.00
N GLN A 103 -6.47 13.87 -14.11
CA GLN A 103 -6.09 13.02 -15.23
C GLN A 103 -6.73 11.65 -15.10
N MET A 104 -6.68 11.06 -13.89
CA MET A 104 -7.29 9.77 -13.60
C MET A 104 -8.79 9.75 -13.96
N THR A 105 -9.55 10.78 -13.57
CA THR A 105 -11.00 10.87 -13.85
C THR A 105 -11.34 10.87 -15.34
N LYS A 106 -10.43 11.39 -16.17
CA LYS A 106 -10.58 11.37 -17.63
C LYS A 106 -10.19 10.05 -18.26
N VAL A 107 -9.23 9.33 -17.66
CA VAL A 107 -8.71 8.06 -18.18
C VAL A 107 -9.69 6.92 -17.89
N SER A 108 -10.28 6.88 -16.70
CA SER A 108 -11.33 5.92 -16.36
C SER A 108 -12.41 6.58 -15.49
N PRO A 109 -13.50 7.06 -16.10
CA PRO A 109 -14.63 7.64 -15.37
C PRO A 109 -15.29 6.65 -14.40
N ASP A 110 -15.40 5.37 -14.77
CA ASP A 110 -16.03 4.36 -13.93
C ASP A 110 -15.19 4.04 -12.69
N LEU A 111 -13.86 3.97 -12.84
CA LEU A 111 -12.96 3.83 -11.71
C LEU A 111 -13.01 5.07 -10.82
N ALA A 112 -13.04 6.27 -11.40
CA ALA A 112 -13.19 7.50 -10.61
C ALA A 112 -14.47 7.52 -9.78
N TYR A 113 -15.61 7.19 -10.39
CA TYR A 113 -16.88 7.05 -9.69
C TYR A 113 -16.78 6.01 -8.55
N TYR A 114 -16.14 4.86 -8.80
CA TYR A 114 -15.94 3.82 -7.80
C TYR A 114 -15.12 4.29 -6.58
N TYR A 115 -14.13 5.15 -6.81
CA TYR A 115 -13.28 5.73 -5.76
C TYR A 115 -13.80 7.06 -5.19
N GLY A 116 -15.02 7.49 -5.57
CA GLY A 116 -15.67 8.67 -5.02
C GLY A 116 -15.09 10.00 -5.50
N MET A 117 -14.62 10.05 -6.74
CA MET A 117 -13.98 11.21 -7.36
C MET A 117 -14.80 11.83 -8.49
#